data_AF-A0AAU9XQG0-F1
#
_entry.id   AF-A0AAU9XQG0-F1
#
_cell.length_a   1.000
_cell.length_b   1.000
_cell.length_c   1.000
_cell.angle_alpha   90.00
_cell.angle_beta   90.00
_cell.angle_gamma   90.00
#
_symmetry.space_group_name_H-M   'P 1'
#
loop_
_entity.id
_entity.type
_entity.pdbx_description
1 polymer ?
#
loop_
_entity_poly.entity_id
_entity_poly.type
_entity_poly.pdbx_seq_one_letter_code
_entity_poly.pdbx_strand_id
1 'polypeptide(L)'
;MVEKYSVETHISANPQSWFGIENILRKKNKCTCLYISYFHNHLHLWILKTNGVLHYRSISLEENLVQAGLPKDLSLSKYLADNFRSLGIWPIEDCEDRSLNMVELQPLSPEQKSSEKLRLVEEDEDEDEDEDEDEGVISSLSLCYKMFIAPIYDLLEEPEVIIVPDRRLYKVPFAALSEKEGAEYLSETHRIRVIPSLTTLQIIQDSPQNYHSNTGALIIGNPKVDWLPPLPGARKEAEMVGRLVGVPPLVEAEATK
;
A
#
# COMPACT_ATOMS: atom_id res chain seq x y z
N MET A 1 21.24 -19.96 7.59
CA MET A 1 19.96 -19.26 7.29
C MET A 1 19.96 -18.67 5.89
N VAL A 2 21.07 -18.04 5.45
CA VAL A 2 21.23 -17.43 4.11
C VAL A 2 21.07 -18.44 2.96
N GLU A 3 21.69 -19.63 3.05
CA GLU A 3 21.64 -20.63 1.95
C GLU A 3 20.25 -21.19 1.64
N LYS A 4 19.30 -21.16 2.60
CA LYS A 4 17.96 -21.73 2.42
C LYS A 4 17.03 -20.83 1.60
N TYR A 5 17.34 -19.53 1.56
CA TYR A 5 16.55 -18.50 0.86
C TYR A 5 17.41 -17.73 -0.15
N SER A 6 18.55 -18.29 -0.57
CA SER A 6 19.33 -17.79 -1.71
C SER A 6 18.55 -18.01 -2.99
N VAL A 7 17.60 -17.13 -3.24
CA VAL A 7 17.00 -16.89 -4.55
C VAL A 7 17.98 -15.95 -5.26
N GLU A 8 18.42 -16.29 -6.48
CA GLU A 8 19.07 -15.31 -7.35
C GLU A 8 18.26 -14.01 -7.29
N THR A 9 18.93 -12.89 -7.03
CA THR A 9 18.37 -11.64 -6.46
C THR A 9 17.33 -10.90 -7.31
N HIS A 10 16.77 -11.55 -8.31
CA HIS A 10 15.71 -11.05 -9.15
C HIS A 10 14.69 -12.17 -9.36
N ILE A 11 13.61 -12.18 -8.56
CA ILE A 11 12.36 -12.79 -9.01
C ILE A 11 11.94 -11.96 -10.22
N SER A 12 12.29 -12.47 -11.39
CA SER A 12 11.94 -11.87 -12.67
C SER A 12 10.42 -11.81 -12.77
N ALA A 13 9.90 -10.79 -13.45
CA ALA A 13 8.50 -10.79 -13.85
C ALA A 13 8.19 -11.89 -14.90
N ASN A 14 9.17 -12.73 -15.25
CA ASN A 14 8.99 -13.95 -16.01
C ASN A 14 8.29 -15.03 -15.16
N PRO A 15 7.05 -15.43 -15.49
CA PRO A 15 6.31 -16.48 -14.78
C PRO A 15 7.06 -17.83 -14.74
N GLN A 16 7.94 -18.08 -15.72
CA GLN A 16 8.75 -19.32 -15.77
C GLN A 16 9.85 -19.38 -14.70
N SER A 17 10.23 -18.23 -14.11
CA SER A 17 11.18 -18.18 -13.00
C SER A 17 10.55 -18.51 -11.65
N TRP A 18 9.22 -18.65 -11.60
CA TRP A 18 8.45 -18.84 -10.36
C TRP A 18 8.24 -20.31 -10.01
N PHE A 19 9.21 -21.17 -10.32
CA PHE A 19 9.12 -22.57 -9.96
C PHE A 19 9.14 -22.72 -8.42
N GLY A 20 8.10 -23.34 -7.86
CA GLY A 20 7.98 -23.60 -6.41
C GLY A 20 7.15 -22.59 -5.60
N ILE A 21 6.65 -21.50 -6.21
CA ILE A 21 5.82 -20.52 -5.48
C ILE A 21 4.44 -21.06 -5.06
N GLU A 22 3.96 -22.11 -5.73
CA GLU A 22 2.66 -22.75 -5.48
C GLU A 22 2.50 -23.21 -4.03
N ASN A 23 3.62 -23.47 -3.35
CA ASN A 23 3.65 -23.92 -1.96
C ASN A 23 3.69 -22.77 -0.95
N ILE A 24 3.90 -21.52 -1.36
CA ILE A 24 3.99 -20.37 -0.46
C ILE A 24 2.66 -20.18 0.29
N LEU A 25 1.51 -20.38 -0.37
CA LEU A 25 0.21 -20.20 0.29
C LEU A 25 -0.35 -21.45 0.96
N ARG A 26 0.35 -22.60 0.94
CA ARG A 26 -0.20 -23.88 1.43
C ARG A 26 -0.47 -23.96 2.95
N LYS A 27 -0.17 -22.92 3.72
CA LYS A 27 -0.55 -22.86 5.15
C LYS A 27 -2.02 -22.49 5.27
N LYS A 28 -2.70 -22.99 6.32
CA LYS A 28 -4.15 -23.06 6.58
C LYS A 28 -5.01 -21.79 6.44
N ASN A 29 -4.51 -20.69 5.87
CA ASN A 29 -5.23 -19.45 5.77
C ASN A 29 -5.93 -19.36 4.41
N LYS A 30 -7.23 -19.05 4.46
CA LYS A 30 -8.06 -18.70 3.32
C LYS A 30 -7.62 -17.35 2.76
N CYS A 31 -6.59 -17.33 1.92
CA CYS A 31 -6.04 -16.11 1.35
C CYS A 31 -5.64 -16.26 -0.12
N THR A 32 -5.81 -15.18 -0.87
CA THR A 32 -5.32 -15.06 -2.25
C THR A 32 -4.09 -14.15 -2.26
N CYS A 33 -3.03 -14.52 -2.98
CA CYS A 33 -1.87 -13.66 -3.17
C CYS A 33 -1.92 -13.01 -4.55
N LEU A 34 -1.85 -11.69 -4.58
CA LEU A 34 -1.82 -10.87 -5.77
C LEU A 34 -0.42 -10.27 -5.93
N TYR A 35 0.34 -10.72 -6.91
CA TYR A 35 1.58 -10.07 -7.32
C TYR A 35 1.31 -9.11 -8.48
N ILE A 36 1.77 -7.86 -8.34
CA ILE A 36 1.49 -6.77 -9.29
C ILE A 36 2.83 -6.22 -9.79
N SER A 37 3.03 -6.21 -11.11
CA SER A 37 4.16 -5.55 -11.74
C SER A 37 3.72 -4.74 -12.94
N TYR A 38 4.43 -3.65 -13.23
CA TYR A 38 4.17 -2.79 -14.38
C TYR A 38 5.45 -2.63 -15.19
N PHE A 39 5.42 -3.09 -16.43
CA PHE A 39 6.54 -2.97 -17.36
C PHE A 39 6.03 -3.01 -18.81
N HIS A 40 6.79 -2.47 -19.76
CA HIS A 40 6.41 -2.42 -21.19
C HIS A 40 4.97 -1.90 -21.43
N ASN A 41 4.55 -0.89 -20.67
CA ASN A 41 3.20 -0.30 -20.68
C ASN A 41 2.04 -1.25 -20.33
N HIS A 42 2.33 -2.42 -19.75
CA HIS A 42 1.33 -3.39 -19.35
C HIS A 42 1.38 -3.61 -17.84
N LEU A 43 0.20 -3.71 -17.25
CA LEU A 43 0.02 -4.17 -15.89
C LEU A 43 -0.10 -5.68 -15.90
N HIS A 44 0.79 -6.34 -15.18
CA HIS A 44 0.83 -7.78 -15.03
C HIS A 44 0.35 -8.16 -13.63
N LEU A 45 -0.73 -8.91 -13.59
CA LEU A 45 -1.41 -9.36 -12.36
C LEU A 45 -1.33 -10.87 -12.28
N TRP A 46 -0.70 -11.38 -11.24
CA TRP A 46 -0.66 -12.80 -10.95
C TRP A 46 -1.39 -13.09 -9.65
N ILE A 47 -2.33 -14.02 -9.72
CA ILE A 47 -3.23 -14.36 -8.63
C ILE A 47 -2.96 -15.81 -8.26
N LEU A 48 -2.25 -16.01 -7.16
CA LEU A 48 -2.01 -17.32 -6.60
C LEU A 48 -3.09 -17.63 -5.55
N LYS A 49 -3.87 -18.66 -5.81
CA LYS A 49 -4.93 -19.15 -4.91
C LYS A 49 -4.36 -20.10 -3.85
N THR A 50 -5.10 -20.31 -2.76
CA THR A 50 -4.74 -21.25 -1.67
C THR A 50 -4.53 -22.68 -2.15
N ASN A 51 -5.27 -23.11 -3.17
CA ASN A 51 -5.17 -24.43 -3.78
C ASN A 51 -3.94 -24.59 -4.69
N GLY A 52 -3.11 -23.55 -4.85
CA GLY A 52 -1.92 -23.55 -5.70
C GLY A 52 -2.19 -23.15 -7.15
N VAL A 53 -3.45 -22.92 -7.55
CA VAL A 53 -3.78 -22.46 -8.90
C VAL A 53 -3.28 -21.03 -9.08
N LEU A 54 -2.54 -20.81 -10.17
CA LEU A 54 -2.03 -19.51 -10.57
C LEU A 54 -2.84 -18.98 -11.77
N HIS A 55 -3.51 -17.84 -11.59
CA HIS A 55 -4.09 -17.08 -12.68
C HIS A 55 -3.18 -15.92 -13.06
N TYR A 56 -3.22 -15.54 -14.33
CA TYR A 56 -2.46 -14.43 -14.87
C TYR A 56 -3.37 -13.55 -15.73
N ARG A 57 -3.32 -12.24 -15.51
CA ARG A 57 -3.94 -11.23 -16.36
C ARG A 57 -2.90 -10.18 -16.74
N SER A 58 -2.94 -9.78 -18.01
CA SER A 58 -2.13 -8.70 -18.56
C SER A 58 -3.07 -7.64 -19.11
N ILE A 59 -2.92 -6.41 -18.66
CA ILE A 59 -3.88 -5.33 -18.93
C ILE A 59 -3.12 -4.16 -19.52
N SER A 60 -3.61 -3.65 -20.65
CA SER A 60 -3.19 -2.35 -21.17
C SER A 60 -3.89 -1.26 -20.37
N LEU A 61 -3.12 -0.30 -19.87
CA LEU A 61 -3.67 0.82 -19.11
C LEU A 61 -4.25 1.92 -20.00
N GLU A 62 -4.01 1.87 -21.31
CA GLU A 62 -4.39 2.93 -22.24
C GLU A 62 -5.90 3.22 -22.22
N GLU A 63 -6.74 2.19 -22.20
CA GLU A 63 -8.21 2.37 -22.18
C GLU A 63 -8.68 3.04 -20.88
N ASN A 64 -8.17 2.59 -19.73
CA ASN A 64 -8.49 3.17 -18.42
C ASN A 64 -8.05 4.63 -18.32
N LEU A 65 -6.86 4.96 -18.85
CA LEU A 65 -6.35 6.33 -18.87
C LEU A 65 -7.18 7.23 -19.78
N VAL A 66 -7.54 6.77 -20.98
CA VAL A 66 -8.37 7.53 -21.92
C VAL A 66 -9.75 7.79 -21.35
N GLN A 67 -10.36 6.79 -20.72
CA GLN A 67 -11.66 6.94 -20.08
C GLN A 67 -11.61 7.96 -18.92
N ALA A 68 -10.46 8.11 -18.27
CA ALA A 68 -10.22 9.11 -17.24
C ALA A 68 -9.76 10.47 -17.78
N GLY A 69 -9.74 10.68 -19.10
CA GLY A 69 -9.27 11.94 -19.71
C GLY A 69 -7.75 12.16 -19.61
N LEU A 70 -6.97 11.12 -19.32
CA LEU A 70 -5.52 11.17 -19.16
C LEU A 70 -4.77 10.79 -20.45
N PRO A 71 -3.52 11.26 -20.63
CA PRO A 71 -2.68 10.86 -21.75
C PRO A 71 -2.43 9.35 -21.78
N LYS A 72 -2.51 8.74 -22.97
CA LYS A 72 -2.28 7.30 -23.18
C LYS A 72 -0.87 6.85 -22.81
N ASP A 73 0.10 7.73 -22.97
CA ASP A 73 1.52 7.54 -22.70
C ASP A 73 1.91 7.97 -21.27
N LEU A 74 0.93 8.27 -20.42
CA LEU A 74 1.20 8.71 -19.06
C LEU A 74 1.95 7.62 -18.29
N SER A 75 3.12 7.99 -17.77
CA SER A 75 3.88 7.09 -16.91
C SER A 75 3.10 6.82 -15.63
N LEU A 76 2.71 5.56 -15.42
CA LEU A 76 2.05 5.11 -14.18
C LEU A 76 2.84 5.55 -12.94
N SER A 77 4.16 5.43 -13.03
CA SER A 77 5.07 5.80 -11.95
C SER A 77 5.02 7.29 -11.57
N LYS A 78 4.71 8.15 -12.54
CA LYS A 78 4.54 9.59 -12.37
C LYS A 78 3.13 9.87 -11.88
N TYR A 79 2.12 9.28 -12.50
CA TYR A 79 0.72 9.37 -12.04
C TYR A 79 0.58 9.02 -10.55
N LEU A 80 1.13 7.88 -10.13
CA LEU A 80 1.12 7.48 -8.72
C LEU A 80 1.88 8.47 -7.82
N ALA A 81 3.01 9.00 -8.29
CA ALA A 81 3.76 9.98 -7.53
C ALA A 81 2.98 11.29 -7.37
N ASP A 82 2.33 11.77 -8.42
CA ASP A 82 1.65 13.06 -8.42
C ASP A 82 0.33 13.00 -7.65
N ASN A 83 -0.45 11.93 -7.82
CA ASN A 83 -1.76 11.78 -7.18
C ASN A 83 -1.69 11.33 -5.72
N PHE A 84 -0.67 10.57 -5.33
CA PHE A 84 -0.52 10.12 -3.93
C PHE A 84 0.36 11.04 -3.10
N ARG A 85 0.99 12.05 -3.70
CA ARG A 85 1.57 13.17 -2.95
C ARG A 85 0.49 14.01 -2.26
N SER A 86 -0.70 14.14 -2.85
CA SER A 86 -1.78 15.00 -2.34
C SER A 86 -2.65 14.34 -1.25
N LEU A 87 -2.57 13.03 -1.03
CA LEU A 87 -3.31 12.33 0.05
C LEU A 87 -2.74 12.59 1.46
N GLY A 88 -2.18 13.79 1.69
CA GLY A 88 -1.81 14.25 3.03
C GLY A 88 -0.32 14.21 3.38
N ILE A 89 0.59 13.99 2.41
CA ILE A 89 1.99 14.31 2.65
C ILE A 89 2.12 15.82 2.44
N TRP A 90 2.38 16.54 3.54
CA TRP A 90 2.78 17.95 3.53
C TRP A 90 3.85 18.19 2.44
N PRO A 91 4.03 19.43 1.94
CA PRO A 91 5.16 19.74 1.04
C PRO A 91 6.43 19.09 1.60
N ILE A 92 7.32 18.59 0.74
CA ILE A 92 8.57 17.92 1.13
C ILE A 92 9.29 18.79 2.18
N GLU A 93 8.99 18.54 3.44
CA GLU A 93 9.75 18.95 4.59
C GLU A 93 10.78 17.84 4.74
N ASP A 94 12.02 18.22 5.04
CA ASP A 94 13.12 17.29 5.24
C ASP A 94 12.78 16.39 6.43
N CYS A 95 12.10 15.29 6.14
CA CYS A 95 11.80 14.27 7.13
C CYS A 95 13.12 13.67 7.58
N GLU A 96 13.43 13.78 8.87
CA GLU A 96 14.49 12.98 9.48
C GLU A 96 14.20 11.50 9.17
N ASP A 97 15.02 10.92 8.29
CA ASP A 97 14.94 9.53 7.94
C ASP A 97 15.45 8.69 9.13
N ARG A 98 14.54 8.34 10.03
CA ARG A 98 14.81 7.41 11.14
C ARG A 98 14.67 5.95 10.71
N SER A 99 14.52 5.66 9.42
CA SER A 99 14.51 4.28 8.92
C SER A 99 15.77 3.52 9.33
N LEU A 100 15.63 2.21 9.47
CA LEU A 100 16.75 1.31 9.68
C LEU A 100 17.46 1.12 8.33
N ASN A 101 18.44 1.99 8.05
CA ASN A 101 19.41 1.92 6.94
C ASN A 101 18.81 1.63 5.55
N MET A 102 18.50 2.69 4.79
CA MET A 102 18.49 2.63 3.33
C MET A 102 19.58 3.59 2.81
N VAL A 103 20.40 3.11 1.87
CA VAL A 103 21.50 3.85 1.24
C VAL A 103 21.00 5.22 0.74
N GLU A 104 21.71 6.29 1.10
CA GLU A 104 21.43 7.68 0.72
C GLU A 104 21.14 7.79 -0.79
N LEU A 105 19.89 8.12 -1.14
CA LEU A 105 19.55 8.61 -2.46
C LEU A 105 19.64 10.14 -2.40
N GLN A 106 20.48 10.71 -3.26
CA GLN A 106 20.77 12.14 -3.33
C GLN A 106 19.50 13.01 -3.47
N PRO A 107 19.46 14.24 -2.92
CA PRO A 107 18.29 15.10 -2.97
C PRO A 107 18.00 15.60 -4.39
N LEU A 108 16.72 15.60 -4.78
CA LEU A 108 16.24 16.24 -6.02
C LEU A 108 15.99 17.74 -5.79
N SER A 109 16.32 18.56 -6.79
CA SER A 109 16.34 20.03 -6.73
C SER A 109 14.96 20.70 -6.56
N PRO A 110 14.90 21.92 -6.00
CA PRO A 110 13.66 22.56 -5.57
C PRO A 110 13.04 23.44 -6.66
N GLU A 111 12.42 22.85 -7.69
CA GLU A 111 11.57 23.60 -8.63
C GLU A 111 10.36 22.76 -9.03
N GLN A 112 9.26 22.89 -8.28
CA GLN A 112 7.87 22.76 -8.75
C GLN A 112 6.89 22.94 -7.57
N LYS A 113 6.66 24.21 -7.21
CA LYS A 113 5.56 24.64 -6.34
C LYS A 113 4.39 25.08 -7.22
N SER A 114 3.40 24.22 -7.40
CA SER A 114 1.97 24.59 -7.49
C SER A 114 1.14 23.41 -8.02
N SER A 115 0.25 22.88 -7.18
CA SER A 115 -1.14 22.59 -7.54
C SER A 115 -1.83 22.08 -6.28
N GLU A 116 -2.36 23.01 -5.48
CA GLU A 116 -3.36 22.70 -4.48
C GLU A 116 -4.71 22.59 -5.18
N LYS A 117 -5.35 21.42 -5.17
CA LYS A 117 -6.80 21.26 -4.94
C LYS A 117 -7.13 19.76 -4.87
N LEU A 118 -7.40 19.28 -3.67
CA LEU A 118 -8.33 18.21 -3.31
C LEU A 118 -8.21 18.05 -1.78
N ARG A 119 -8.75 19.03 -1.05
CA ARG A 119 -9.02 18.87 0.38
C ARG A 119 -10.30 18.06 0.49
N LEU A 120 -10.22 16.94 1.20
CA LEU A 120 -11.39 16.27 1.75
C LEU A 120 -12.05 17.29 2.70
N VAL A 121 -13.25 17.74 2.35
CA VAL A 121 -14.06 18.67 3.14
C VAL A 121 -14.77 17.82 4.18
N GLU A 122 -14.59 18.17 5.46
CA GLU A 122 -15.49 17.75 6.54
C GLU A 122 -16.88 18.32 6.22
N GLU A 123 -17.90 17.47 6.30
CA GLU A 123 -19.30 17.77 5.97
C GLU A 123 -19.81 19.01 6.72
N ASP A 124 -20.22 20.03 5.99
CA ASP A 124 -21.21 21.02 6.45
C ASP A 124 -22.41 20.89 5.50
N GLU A 125 -23.56 20.49 6.05
CA GLU A 125 -24.85 20.40 5.39
C GLU A 125 -25.32 21.79 4.94
N ASP A 126 -25.47 22.02 3.63
CA ASP A 126 -26.39 23.02 3.10
C ASP A 126 -26.87 22.57 1.70
N GLU A 127 -28.20 22.47 1.56
CA GLU A 127 -28.94 22.12 0.36
C GLU A 127 -28.78 23.19 -0.73
N ASP A 128 -28.46 22.79 -1.96
CA ASP A 128 -28.95 23.43 -3.19
C ASP A 128 -28.83 22.44 -4.37
N GLU A 129 -29.98 22.14 -4.98
CA GLU A 129 -30.15 21.31 -6.18
C GLU A 129 -29.74 22.11 -7.43
N ASP A 130 -28.76 21.62 -8.19
CA ASP A 130 -28.65 21.93 -9.62
C ASP A 130 -28.15 20.66 -10.36
N GLU A 131 -29.06 20.05 -11.12
CA GLU A 131 -28.81 18.95 -12.05
C GLU A 131 -28.10 19.50 -13.30
N ASP A 132 -26.77 19.33 -13.40
CA ASP A 132 -26.05 19.47 -14.66
C ASP A 132 -25.08 18.29 -14.84
N GLU A 133 -25.06 17.75 -16.06
CA GLU A 133 -24.50 16.47 -16.52
C GLU A 133 -23.16 16.04 -15.87
N ASP A 134 -23.17 14.86 -15.25
CA ASP A 134 -22.04 14.13 -14.66
C ASP A 134 -20.98 13.78 -15.72
N GLU A 135 -20.16 14.75 -16.11
CA GLU A 135 -18.89 14.52 -16.81
C GLU A 135 -17.89 13.96 -15.76
N GLY A 136 -18.15 12.70 -15.38
CA GLY A 136 -17.64 12.04 -14.18
C GLY A 136 -16.13 12.07 -14.06
N VAL A 137 -15.62 12.98 -13.23
CA VAL A 137 -14.23 13.02 -12.81
C VAL A 137 -13.94 11.78 -11.97
N ILE A 138 -13.34 10.76 -12.58
CA ILE A 138 -12.91 9.55 -11.88
C ILE A 138 -11.86 9.96 -10.84
N SER A 139 -12.20 9.82 -9.55
CA SER A 139 -11.23 10.05 -8.46
C SER A 139 -9.98 9.19 -8.64
N SER A 140 -8.82 9.66 -8.18
CA SER A 140 -7.56 8.92 -8.36
C SER A 140 -7.58 7.51 -7.74
N LEU A 141 -8.35 7.35 -6.65
CA LEU A 141 -8.58 6.06 -5.99
C LEU A 141 -9.49 5.14 -6.83
N SER A 142 -10.59 5.65 -7.37
CA SER A 142 -11.48 4.85 -8.23
C SER A 142 -10.81 4.45 -9.54
N LEU A 143 -9.95 5.31 -10.11
CA LEU A 143 -9.12 4.94 -11.25
C LEU A 143 -8.15 3.81 -10.89
N CYS A 144 -7.48 3.90 -9.73
CA CYS A 144 -6.62 2.82 -9.25
C CYS A 144 -7.40 1.52 -9.02
N TYR A 145 -8.61 1.57 -8.48
CA TYR A 145 -9.46 0.39 -8.35
C TYR A 145 -9.75 -0.24 -9.72
N LYS A 146 -10.18 0.57 -10.70
CA LYS A 146 -10.45 0.11 -12.08
C LYS A 146 -9.23 -0.51 -12.75
N MET A 147 -8.03 -0.02 -12.45
CA MET A 147 -6.79 -0.54 -13.02
C MET A 147 -6.28 -1.82 -12.33
N PHE A 148 -6.28 -1.85 -10.99
CA PHE A 148 -5.60 -2.91 -10.24
C PHE A 148 -6.53 -4.01 -9.71
N ILE A 149 -7.79 -3.67 -9.39
CA ILE A 149 -8.70 -4.55 -8.65
C ILE A 149 -9.86 -5.03 -9.51
N ALA A 150 -10.59 -4.12 -10.16
CA ALA A 150 -11.73 -4.48 -11.02
C ALA A 150 -11.39 -5.60 -12.03
N PRO A 151 -10.20 -5.60 -12.67
CA PRO A 151 -9.85 -6.61 -13.66
C PRO A 151 -9.54 -7.98 -13.07
N ILE A 152 -9.58 -8.17 -11.75
CA ILE A 152 -9.34 -9.45 -11.08
C ILE A 152 -10.34 -9.73 -9.96
N TYR A 153 -11.34 -8.86 -9.76
CA TYR A 153 -12.21 -8.91 -8.59
C TYR A 153 -12.97 -10.23 -8.50
N ASP A 154 -13.36 -10.79 -9.65
CA ASP A 154 -13.98 -12.12 -9.77
C ASP A 154 -13.07 -13.26 -9.28
N LEU A 155 -11.77 -13.04 -9.19
CA LEU A 155 -10.79 -13.99 -8.66
C LEU A 155 -10.47 -13.75 -7.17
N LEU A 156 -11.02 -12.73 -6.52
CA LEU A 156 -10.81 -12.44 -5.10
C LEU A 156 -11.93 -13.06 -4.26
N GLU A 157 -12.00 -14.39 -4.22
CA GLU A 157 -13.07 -15.12 -3.50
C GLU A 157 -12.74 -15.36 -2.02
N GLU A 158 -11.46 -15.27 -1.65
CA GLU A 158 -10.97 -15.55 -0.31
C GLU A 158 -11.04 -14.27 0.56
N PRO A 159 -11.36 -14.36 1.85
CA PRO A 159 -11.56 -13.20 2.73
C PRO A 159 -10.28 -12.39 2.99
N GLU A 160 -9.09 -12.92 2.67
CA GLU A 160 -7.83 -12.20 2.76
C GLU A 160 -7.17 -12.09 1.39
N VAL A 161 -6.68 -10.89 1.07
CA VAL A 161 -5.82 -10.64 -0.09
C VAL A 161 -4.45 -10.18 0.39
N ILE A 162 -3.41 -10.92 0.02
CA ILE A 162 -2.01 -10.56 0.23
C ILE A 162 -1.49 -9.91 -1.05
N ILE A 163 -1.16 -8.63 -1.00
CA ILE A 163 -0.71 -7.87 -2.17
C ILE A 163 0.81 -7.71 -2.12
N VAL A 164 1.45 -8.02 -3.24
CA VAL A 164 2.89 -7.93 -3.46
C VAL A 164 3.14 -6.93 -4.59
N PRO A 165 3.25 -5.62 -4.26
CA PRO A 165 3.43 -4.58 -5.25
C PRO A 165 4.91 -4.45 -5.65
N ASP A 166 5.18 -4.33 -6.95
CA ASP A 166 6.52 -4.06 -7.47
C ASP A 166 6.87 -2.55 -7.47
N ARG A 167 8.11 -2.24 -7.13
CA ARG A 167 8.74 -0.90 -7.20
C ARG A 167 7.95 0.24 -6.59
N ARG A 168 7.20 1.02 -7.38
CA ARG A 168 6.46 2.22 -6.97
C ARG A 168 4.99 1.94 -6.65
N LEU A 169 4.54 0.71 -6.91
CA LEU A 169 3.17 0.29 -6.62
C LEU A 169 2.89 0.19 -5.11
N TYR A 170 3.92 0.16 -4.25
CA TYR A 170 3.75 0.25 -2.79
C TYR A 170 3.06 1.55 -2.33
N LYS A 171 3.05 2.59 -3.17
CA LYS A 171 2.37 3.86 -2.89
C LYS A 171 0.86 3.79 -3.08
N VAL A 172 0.35 2.74 -3.75
CA VAL A 172 -1.08 2.57 -3.96
C VAL A 172 -1.73 2.18 -2.61
N PRO A 173 -2.71 2.95 -2.12
CA PRO A 173 -3.38 2.64 -0.86
C PRO A 173 -4.44 1.55 -1.10
N PHE A 174 -4.02 0.31 -1.38
CA PHE A 174 -4.91 -0.78 -1.78
C PHE A 174 -6.12 -0.98 -0.84
N ALA A 175 -5.91 -0.82 0.47
CA ALA A 175 -6.96 -0.94 1.47
C ALA A 175 -8.09 0.11 1.31
N ALA A 176 -7.76 1.29 0.78
CA ALA A 176 -8.68 2.41 0.60
C ALA A 176 -9.18 2.54 -0.85
N LEU A 177 -8.92 1.56 -1.72
CA LEU A 177 -9.49 1.55 -3.06
C LEU A 177 -10.97 1.16 -2.99
N SER A 178 -11.81 1.88 -3.73
CA SER A 178 -13.23 1.60 -3.91
C SER A 178 -13.58 1.77 -5.40
N GLU A 179 -14.65 1.10 -5.85
CA GLU A 179 -15.05 1.16 -7.27
C GLU A 179 -15.45 2.57 -7.71
N LYS A 180 -16.09 3.30 -6.80
CA LYS A 180 -16.56 4.66 -6.95
C LYS A 180 -16.72 5.30 -5.57
N GLU A 181 -16.94 6.60 -5.54
CA GLU A 181 -17.26 7.30 -4.31
C GLU A 181 -18.53 6.74 -3.66
N GLY A 182 -18.51 6.62 -2.33
CA GLY A 182 -19.59 6.01 -1.54
C GLY A 182 -19.70 4.49 -1.64
N ALA A 183 -18.92 3.81 -2.49
CA ALA A 183 -18.84 2.35 -2.47
C ALA A 183 -17.94 1.86 -1.33
N GLU A 184 -18.18 0.63 -0.86
CA GLU A 184 -17.35 -0.03 0.14
C GLU A 184 -15.88 -0.05 -0.29
N TYR A 185 -14.99 0.21 0.67
CA TYR A 185 -13.57 0.09 0.46
C TYR A 185 -13.16 -1.39 0.37
N LEU A 186 -12.08 -1.65 -0.35
CA LEU A 186 -11.55 -3.01 -0.47
C LEU A 186 -11.22 -3.62 0.90
N SER A 187 -10.83 -2.81 1.89
CA SER A 187 -10.59 -3.27 3.27
C SER A 187 -11.84 -3.65 4.07
N GLU A 188 -13.01 -3.18 3.65
CA GLU A 188 -14.29 -3.52 4.28
C GLU A 188 -14.82 -4.88 3.80
N THR A 189 -14.51 -5.23 2.54
CA THR A 189 -14.88 -6.52 1.95
C THR A 189 -13.81 -7.60 2.16
N HIS A 190 -12.54 -7.21 2.21
CA HIS A 190 -11.40 -8.13 2.30
C HIS A 190 -10.38 -7.67 3.33
N ARG A 191 -9.80 -8.60 4.08
CA ARG A 191 -8.64 -8.30 4.91
C ARG A 191 -7.41 -8.13 4.01
N ILE A 192 -6.86 -6.92 3.99
CA ILE A 192 -5.70 -6.59 3.15
C ILE A 192 -4.39 -6.73 3.93
N ARG A 193 -3.42 -7.44 3.36
CA ARG A 193 -2.04 -7.46 3.82
C ARG A 193 -1.13 -7.09 2.66
N VAL A 194 -0.23 -6.14 2.86
CA VAL A 194 0.79 -5.80 1.87
C VAL A 194 2.13 -6.38 2.34
N ILE A 195 2.87 -7.00 1.42
CA ILE A 195 4.20 -7.56 1.68
C ILE A 195 5.18 -7.07 0.62
N PRO A 196 6.47 -6.88 0.96
CA PRO A 196 7.45 -6.36 0.02
C PRO A 196 7.88 -7.39 -1.03
N SER A 197 7.82 -8.69 -0.70
CA SER A 197 8.17 -9.76 -1.63
C SER A 197 7.57 -11.10 -1.21
N LEU A 198 7.44 -12.03 -2.16
CA LEU A 198 7.07 -13.42 -1.88
C LEU A 198 8.08 -14.12 -0.96
N THR A 199 9.38 -13.81 -1.09
CA THR A 199 10.43 -14.34 -0.20
C THR A 199 10.20 -13.91 1.24
N THR A 200 9.83 -12.64 1.48
CA THR A 200 9.50 -12.14 2.82
C THR A 200 8.31 -12.89 3.41
N LEU A 201 7.27 -13.15 2.62
CA LEU A 201 6.14 -13.96 3.06
C LEU A 201 6.56 -15.37 3.45
N GLN A 202 7.39 -16.01 2.63
CA GLN A 202 7.90 -17.35 2.92
C GLN A 202 8.70 -17.37 4.23
N ILE A 203 9.57 -16.38 4.46
CA ILE A 203 10.34 -16.24 5.71
C ILE A 203 9.41 -16.08 6.91
N ILE A 204 8.41 -15.19 6.83
CA ILE A 204 7.43 -14.98 7.90
C ILE A 204 6.68 -16.28 8.19
N GLN A 205 6.24 -16.97 7.16
CA GLN A 205 5.50 -18.22 7.30
C GLN A 205 6.35 -19.34 7.90
N ASP A 206 7.60 -19.47 7.47
CA ASP A 206 8.53 -20.51 7.93
C ASP A 206 9.12 -20.23 9.32
N SER A 207 8.89 -19.02 9.84
CA SER A 207 9.30 -18.67 11.20
C SER A 207 8.60 -19.60 12.21
N PRO A 208 9.34 -20.16 13.18
CA PRO A 208 8.76 -20.98 14.24
C PRO A 208 7.63 -20.26 14.98
N GLN A 209 6.65 -21.00 15.51
CA GLN A 209 5.53 -20.40 16.27
C GLN A 209 5.98 -19.58 17.49
N ASN A 210 7.16 -19.88 18.03
CA ASN A 210 7.78 -19.17 19.16
C ASN A 210 8.84 -18.13 18.71
N TYR A 211 8.95 -17.83 17.41
CA TYR A 211 9.87 -16.83 16.90
C TYR A 211 9.46 -15.41 17.33
N HIS A 212 8.15 -15.13 17.30
CA HIS A 212 7.60 -13.88 17.81
C HIS A 212 7.21 -14.06 19.28
N SER A 213 7.63 -13.12 20.13
CA SER A 213 7.13 -13.08 21.50
C SER A 213 5.64 -12.74 21.47
N ASN A 214 4.80 -13.63 22.00
CA ASN A 214 3.37 -13.37 22.16
C ASN A 214 3.06 -12.59 23.44
N THR A 215 4.10 -12.23 24.21
CA THR A 215 4.00 -11.49 25.47
C THR A 215 4.91 -10.26 25.46
N GLY A 216 4.46 -9.22 26.16
CA GLY A 216 5.10 -7.91 26.14
C GLY A 216 4.59 -7.05 24.97
N ALA A 217 4.59 -5.74 25.17
CA ALA A 217 4.35 -4.74 24.14
C ALA A 217 5.45 -3.69 24.23
N LEU A 218 5.75 -3.03 23.12
CA LEU A 218 6.55 -1.81 23.09
C LEU A 218 5.67 -0.74 22.49
N ILE A 219 5.39 0.30 23.27
CA ILE A 219 4.53 1.41 22.84
C ILE A 219 5.39 2.64 22.77
N ILE A 220 5.40 3.27 21.61
CA ILE A 220 6.14 4.50 21.35
C ILE A 220 5.14 5.52 20.82
N GLY A 221 5.13 6.72 21.38
CA GLY A 221 4.25 7.79 20.92
C GLY A 221 4.85 9.16 21.15
N ASN A 222 4.60 10.09 20.23
CA ASN A 222 5.14 11.45 20.30
C ASN A 222 6.66 11.49 20.57
N PRO A 223 7.51 10.86 19.74
CA PRO A 223 8.96 10.97 19.90
C PRO A 223 9.39 12.42 19.76
N LYS A 224 10.40 12.83 20.54
CA LYS A 224 10.96 14.17 20.40
C LYS A 224 11.80 14.24 19.11
N VAL A 225 11.45 15.19 18.24
CA VAL A 225 12.14 15.48 16.97
C VAL A 225 12.41 16.98 16.93
N ASP A 226 13.62 17.40 16.56
CA ASP A 226 14.06 18.80 16.72
C ASP A 226 13.37 19.79 15.77
N TRP A 227 12.90 19.31 14.61
CA TRP A 227 12.34 20.14 13.53
C TRP A 227 10.81 19.95 13.37
N LEU A 228 10.18 19.08 14.18
CA LEU A 228 8.73 18.91 14.20
C LEU A 228 8.13 19.38 15.53
N PRO A 229 6.96 20.06 15.51
CA PRO A 229 6.25 20.36 16.73
C PRO A 229 5.81 19.05 17.42
N PRO A 230 5.70 19.04 18.76
CA PRO A 230 5.18 17.90 19.49
C PRO A 230 3.76 17.51 19.02
N LEU A 231 3.47 16.20 19.06
CA LEU A 231 2.19 15.60 18.71
C LEU A 231 1.44 15.18 19.99
N PRO A 232 0.75 16.11 20.69
CA PRO A 232 0.11 15.81 21.97
C PRO A 232 -1.02 14.77 21.86
N GLY A 233 -1.66 14.63 20.69
CA GLY A 233 -2.63 13.57 20.42
C GLY A 233 -1.99 12.18 20.50
N ALA A 234 -0.90 11.97 19.75
CA ALA A 234 -0.16 10.70 19.74
C ALA A 234 0.38 10.33 21.14
N ARG A 235 0.75 11.33 21.96
CA ARG A 235 1.12 11.11 23.37
C ARG A 235 -0.05 10.53 24.17
N LYS A 236 -1.21 11.18 24.11
CA LYS A 236 -2.42 10.73 24.83
C LYS A 236 -2.84 9.33 24.40
N GLU A 237 -2.75 9.03 23.10
CA GLU A 237 -3.05 7.70 22.55
C GLU A 237 -2.08 6.64 23.09
N ALA A 238 -0.78 6.89 23.06
CA ALA A 238 0.22 5.97 23.61
C ALA A 238 0.03 5.71 25.11
N GLU A 239 -0.28 6.75 25.89
CA GLU A 239 -0.63 6.63 27.31
C GLU A 239 -1.94 5.85 27.54
N MET A 240 -2.92 5.96 26.64
CA MET A 240 -4.16 5.18 26.69
C MET A 240 -3.89 3.70 26.40
N VAL A 241 -3.19 3.39 25.31
CA VAL A 241 -2.85 2.02 24.92
C VAL A 241 -1.96 1.37 25.98
N GLY A 242 -0.99 2.11 26.54
CA GLY A 242 -0.12 1.63 27.60
C GLY A 242 -0.87 1.19 28.85
N ARG A 243 -1.89 1.97 29.26
CA ARG A 243 -2.79 1.58 30.35
C ARG A 243 -3.61 0.34 30.01
N LEU A 244 -4.08 0.21 28.77
CA LEU A 244 -4.88 -0.93 28.33
C LEU A 244 -4.08 -2.25 28.36
N VAL A 245 -2.81 -2.22 27.94
CA VAL A 245 -1.97 -3.43 27.86
C VAL A 245 -1.06 -3.62 29.09
N GLY A 246 -1.07 -2.70 30.05
CA GLY A 246 -0.27 -2.76 31.27
C GLY A 246 1.23 -2.52 31.04
N VAL A 247 1.60 -1.74 30.01
CA VAL A 247 3.00 -1.43 29.67
C VAL A 247 3.19 0.09 29.63
N PRO A 248 4.23 0.65 30.29
CA PRO A 248 4.53 2.07 30.19
C PRO A 248 4.98 2.43 28.76
N PRO A 249 4.40 3.47 28.12
CA PRO A 249 4.85 3.91 26.80
C PRO A 249 6.16 4.68 26.90
N LEU A 250 6.97 4.63 25.84
CA LEU A 250 8.12 5.52 25.63
C LEU A 250 7.64 6.77 24.88
N VAL A 251 7.77 7.94 25.50
CA VAL A 251 7.33 9.22 24.93
C VAL A 251 8.44 10.25 24.93
N GLU A 252 8.36 11.22 24.02
CA GLU A 252 9.28 12.36 23.92
C GLU A 252 10.76 11.93 23.91
N ALA A 253 11.53 12.33 24.94
CA ALA A 253 12.95 12.05 25.04
C ALA A 253 13.28 10.59 25.36
N GLU A 254 12.31 9.81 25.83
CA GLU A 254 12.50 8.37 26.14
C GLU A 254 12.40 7.50 24.88
N ALA A 255 11.75 7.99 23.83
CA ALA A 255 11.60 7.34 22.53
C ALA A 255 12.86 7.45 21.66
N THR A 256 13.96 6.85 22.15
CA THR A 256 15.27 6.82 21.48
C THR A 256 15.39 5.67 20.47
N LYS A 257 16.38 5.75 19.55
CA LYS A 257 16.66 4.72 18.52
C LYS A 257 17.51 3.59 19.10
#